data_AF-A0A819SBH6-F1
#
_entry.id   AF-A0A819SBH6-F1
#
_cell.length_a   1.000
_cell.length_b   1.000
_cell.length_c   1.000
_cell.angle_alpha   90.00
_cell.angle_beta   90.00
_cell.angle_gamma   90.00
#
_symmetry.space_group_name_H-M   'P 1'
#
loop_
_entity.id
_entity.type
_entity.pdbx_description
1 polymer ?
#
loop_
_entity_poly.entity_id
_entity_poly.type
_entity_poly.pdbx_seq_one_letter_code
_entity_poly.pdbx_strand_id
1 'polypeptide(L)'
;MFKFVSLVVIILIVITFAQEDTSEKEDFGTIIGIDLGTSYSSVGIFKHGRVEIIPNDEGSRITPSYVAFTAEGERLIGDAAKNQLTSNPENTIFDVKRLIGREFNDPSIQSDIKNLPFNVINYKSKPIIAINVDSERKYFEPEEISAMLIGNMRETAEAYLGYKVTRAVISVPSYFNNAQRQATKDAGTIAGLNVVRLINEPSAAAIAYSLDKKEGEKNIIVFDLGGGTLSVSLLVIYNGVFEVDATSVNTRLGGRDFDERVMKHFIKLFKKKTSKDVRKSNQAVQKLRHEVERAKRILSSEHQTTIEIASFYNNEDINETLTRAKFEELNMDLFISTIKSIQKVLEDVQQLVKDYFHGKEPLCGINPDEVIAYGAA
;
A
#
# COMPACT_ATOMS: atom_id res chain seq x y z
N MET A 1 77.39 -52.74 -24.90
CA MET A 1 76.26 -53.26 -24.11
C MET A 1 75.99 -52.23 -23.00
N PHE A 2 74.74 -51.79 -22.83
CA PHE A 2 74.25 -50.71 -21.95
C PHE A 2 74.58 -49.26 -22.35
N LYS A 3 73.70 -48.26 -22.20
CA LYS A 3 72.25 -48.11 -22.43
C LYS A 3 72.06 -46.58 -22.41
N PHE A 4 71.34 -46.06 -23.40
CA PHE A 4 70.86 -44.67 -23.47
C PHE A 4 70.08 -44.29 -22.20
N VAL A 5 70.35 -43.12 -21.64
CA VAL A 5 69.35 -42.31 -20.92
C VAL A 5 69.67 -40.83 -21.18
N SER A 6 68.95 -40.22 -22.12
CA SER A 6 68.81 -38.76 -22.22
C SER A 6 67.89 -38.28 -21.11
N LEU A 7 68.39 -37.42 -20.23
CA LEU A 7 67.59 -36.72 -19.23
C LEU A 7 66.94 -35.50 -19.88
N VAL A 8 65.71 -35.65 -20.36
CA VAL A 8 64.86 -34.53 -20.79
C VAL A 8 64.17 -33.99 -19.54
N VAL A 9 64.58 -32.81 -19.09
CA VAL A 9 63.84 -32.06 -18.07
C VAL A 9 62.65 -31.39 -18.76
N ILE A 10 61.47 -31.99 -18.62
CA ILE A 10 60.20 -31.40 -19.04
C ILE A 10 59.81 -30.37 -17.98
N ILE A 11 59.90 -29.09 -18.31
CA ILE A 11 59.28 -28.01 -17.55
C ILE A 11 57.77 -28.10 -17.78
N LEU A 12 57.05 -28.61 -16.79
CA LEU A 12 55.59 -28.60 -16.77
C LEU A 12 55.12 -27.17 -16.41
N ILE A 13 54.78 -26.37 -17.42
CA ILE A 13 54.03 -25.13 -17.22
C ILE A 13 52.57 -25.56 -16.98
N VAL A 14 52.15 -25.55 -15.71
CA VAL A 14 50.73 -25.65 -15.35
C VAL A 14 50.11 -24.29 -15.67
N ILE A 15 49.53 -24.17 -16.87
CA ILE A 15 48.60 -23.09 -17.17
C ILE A 15 47.29 -23.46 -16.49
N THR A 16 47.05 -22.91 -15.30
CA THR A 16 45.70 -22.86 -14.72
C THR A 16 44.85 -22.00 -15.63
N PHE A 17 44.09 -22.63 -16.51
CA PHE A 17 42.92 -22.01 -17.10
C PHE A 17 41.93 -21.79 -15.96
N ALA A 18 41.88 -20.56 -15.45
CA ALA A 18 40.68 -20.09 -14.77
C ALA A 18 39.57 -20.14 -15.82
N GLN A 19 38.69 -21.14 -15.72
CA GLN A 19 37.37 -21.01 -16.30
C GLN A 19 36.74 -19.80 -15.61
N GLU A 20 36.72 -18.67 -16.30
CA GLU A 20 35.69 -17.67 -16.02
C GLU A 20 34.36 -18.40 -16.20
N ASP A 21 33.66 -18.61 -15.09
CA ASP A 21 32.23 -18.90 -15.09
C ASP A 21 31.53 -17.69 -15.75
N THR A 22 31.56 -17.65 -17.08
CA THR A 22 30.63 -16.87 -17.86
C THR A 22 29.27 -17.56 -17.76
N SER A 23 28.67 -17.51 -16.57
CA SER A 23 27.22 -17.51 -16.54
C SER A 23 26.82 -16.27 -17.33
N GLU A 24 26.25 -16.47 -18.51
CA GLU A 24 25.51 -15.41 -19.17
C GLU A 24 24.53 -14.89 -18.12
N LYS A 25 24.81 -13.70 -17.56
CA LYS A 25 23.82 -13.00 -16.76
C LYS A 25 22.68 -12.76 -17.73
N GLU A 26 21.63 -13.58 -17.66
CA GLU A 26 20.39 -13.32 -18.36
C GLU A 26 20.07 -11.84 -18.15
N ASP A 27 20.04 -11.07 -19.23
CA ASP A 27 19.63 -9.68 -19.17
C ASP A 27 18.12 -9.68 -18.89
N PHE A 28 17.82 -9.72 -17.61
CA PHE A 28 16.47 -9.78 -17.07
C PHE A 28 15.66 -8.52 -17.35
N GLY A 29 16.26 -7.49 -17.96
CA GLY A 29 15.72 -6.16 -18.09
C GLY A 29 15.56 -5.48 -16.73
N THR A 30 15.10 -4.24 -16.73
CA THR A 30 14.74 -3.55 -15.49
C THR A 30 13.45 -4.10 -14.91
N ILE A 31 13.50 -4.50 -13.63
CA ILE A 31 12.32 -4.88 -12.85
C ILE A 31 11.95 -3.67 -11.99
N ILE A 32 10.71 -3.19 -12.13
CA ILE A 32 10.18 -2.11 -11.28
C ILE A 32 9.52 -2.68 -10.02
N GLY A 33 9.61 -1.97 -8.91
CA GLY A 33 8.83 -2.23 -7.70
C GLY A 33 7.61 -1.33 -7.67
N ILE A 34 6.42 -1.89 -7.54
CA ILE A 34 5.16 -1.14 -7.46
C ILE A 34 4.53 -1.37 -6.08
N ASP A 35 4.33 -0.28 -5.36
CA ASP A 35 3.42 -0.27 -4.22
C ASP A 35 2.02 0.10 -4.71
N LEU A 36 1.13 -0.89 -4.82
CA LEU A 36 -0.26 -0.66 -5.22
C LEU A 36 -1.08 -0.38 -3.96
N GLY A 37 -1.08 0.85 -3.45
CA GLY A 37 -1.79 1.18 -2.22
C GLY A 37 -3.29 1.50 -2.43
N THR A 38 -4.05 1.49 -1.33
CA THR A 38 -5.51 1.73 -1.36
C THR A 38 -5.86 3.14 -1.83
N SER A 39 -5.10 4.15 -1.40
CA SER A 39 -5.37 5.56 -1.71
C SER A 39 -4.31 6.20 -2.59
N TYR A 40 -3.07 5.72 -2.49
CA TYR A 40 -1.94 6.17 -3.30
C TYR A 40 -1.12 4.96 -3.68
N SER A 41 -0.52 5.00 -4.86
CA SER A 41 0.45 4.04 -5.34
C SER A 41 1.80 4.73 -5.57
N SER A 42 2.87 3.96 -5.57
CA SER A 42 4.20 4.45 -5.92
C SER A 42 4.97 3.42 -6.75
N VAL A 43 5.94 3.90 -7.52
CA VAL A 43 6.82 3.06 -8.32
C VAL A 43 8.28 3.43 -8.06
N GLY A 44 9.12 2.41 -7.93
CA GLY A 44 10.54 2.56 -7.70
C GLY A 44 11.39 1.60 -8.51
N ILE A 45 12.66 1.95 -8.65
CA ILE A 45 13.69 1.12 -9.29
C ILE A 45 14.88 0.97 -8.36
N PHE A 46 15.62 -0.12 -8.53
CA PHE A 46 16.93 -0.28 -7.92
C PHE A 46 18.01 -0.04 -8.98
N LYS A 47 18.75 1.05 -8.87
CA LYS A 47 19.76 1.47 -9.84
C LYS A 47 20.99 2.00 -9.12
N HIS A 48 22.19 1.64 -9.59
CA HIS A 48 23.46 2.07 -9.00
C HIS A 48 23.58 1.79 -7.48
N GLY A 49 23.06 0.66 -7.02
CA GLY A 49 23.14 0.24 -5.63
C GLY A 49 22.18 0.97 -4.67
N ARG A 50 21.24 1.78 -5.19
CA ARG A 50 20.24 2.48 -4.38
C ARG A 50 18.83 2.33 -4.94
N VAL A 51 17.85 2.48 -4.06
CA VAL A 51 16.44 2.60 -4.45
C VAL A 51 16.17 4.05 -4.87
N GLU A 52 15.53 4.23 -6.01
CA GLU A 52 15.02 5.51 -6.49
C GLU A 52 13.50 5.41 -6.66
N ILE A 53 12.75 6.28 -5.98
CA ILE A 53 11.30 6.42 -6.17
C ILE A 53 11.07 7.42 -7.31
N ILE A 54 10.33 6.98 -8.32
CA ILE A 54 10.15 7.74 -9.56
C ILE A 54 8.99 8.73 -9.35
N PRO A 55 9.21 10.03 -9.59
CA PRO A 55 8.12 11.00 -9.58
C PRO A 55 7.21 10.81 -10.80
N ASN A 56 5.91 11.05 -10.63
CA ASN A 56 4.97 11.12 -11.74
C ASN A 56 5.14 12.41 -12.56
N ASP A 57 4.30 12.59 -13.58
CA ASP A 57 4.27 13.76 -14.46
C ASP A 57 4.03 15.10 -13.72
N GLU A 58 3.34 15.07 -12.58
CA GLU A 58 3.15 16.21 -11.67
C GLU A 58 4.34 16.41 -10.69
N GLY A 59 5.38 15.60 -10.77
CA GLY A 59 6.56 15.66 -9.90
C GLY A 59 6.37 15.03 -8.50
N SER A 60 5.22 14.41 -8.23
CA SER A 60 4.93 13.72 -6.96
C SER A 60 5.50 12.30 -6.96
N ARG A 61 6.08 11.87 -5.84
CA ARG A 61 6.60 10.49 -5.66
C ARG A 61 5.52 9.46 -5.33
N ILE A 62 4.28 9.91 -5.19
CA ILE A 62 3.10 9.08 -4.98
C ILE A 62 2.00 9.55 -5.93
N THR A 63 1.27 8.61 -6.50
CA THR A 63 0.15 8.89 -7.42
C THR A 63 -1.14 8.43 -6.77
N PRO A 64 -2.21 9.24 -6.75
CA PRO A 64 -3.51 8.79 -6.24
C PRO A 64 -3.99 7.51 -6.93
N SER A 65 -4.50 6.55 -6.15
CA SER A 65 -5.11 5.31 -6.68
C SER A 65 -6.53 5.58 -7.18
N TYR A 66 -6.65 6.51 -8.14
CA TYR A 66 -7.91 6.99 -8.71
C TYR A 66 -7.91 6.74 -10.22
N VAL A 67 -9.05 6.28 -10.73
CA VAL A 67 -9.33 6.16 -12.16
C VAL A 67 -10.64 6.86 -12.43
N ALA A 68 -10.73 7.66 -13.47
CA ALA A 68 -11.99 8.25 -13.86
C ALA A 68 -12.21 8.19 -15.36
N PHE A 69 -13.48 8.27 -15.75
CA PHE A 69 -13.89 8.32 -17.15
C PHE A 69 -14.68 9.61 -17.38
N THR A 70 -14.25 10.39 -18.37
CA THR A 70 -14.95 11.61 -18.78
C THR A 70 -16.23 11.26 -19.55
N ALA A 71 -17.07 12.26 -19.80
CA ALA A 71 -18.28 12.08 -20.59
C ALA A 71 -17.94 11.63 -22.03
N GLU A 72 -16.82 12.10 -22.57
CA GLU A 72 -16.29 11.79 -23.91
C GLU A 72 -15.57 10.44 -23.96
N GLY A 73 -15.47 9.72 -22.83
CA GLY A 73 -14.84 8.41 -22.75
C GLY A 73 -13.33 8.41 -22.58
N GLU A 74 -12.73 9.58 -22.34
CA GLU A 74 -11.32 9.67 -21.95
C GLU A 74 -11.12 9.06 -20.56
N ARG A 75 -10.04 8.29 -20.40
CA ARG A 75 -9.65 7.69 -19.12
C ARG A 75 -8.59 8.55 -18.44
N LEU A 76 -8.92 9.09 -17.28
CA LEU A 76 -8.00 9.81 -16.40
C LEU A 76 -7.51 8.87 -15.29
N ILE A 77 -6.26 9.03 -14.87
CA ILE A 77 -5.65 8.23 -13.80
C ILE A 77 -4.86 9.18 -12.88
N GLY A 78 -4.73 8.84 -11.60
CA GLY A 78 -3.86 9.59 -10.70
C GLY A 78 -4.43 10.96 -10.30
N ASP A 79 -3.58 11.97 -10.32
CA ASP A 79 -3.93 13.33 -9.92
C ASP A 79 -5.05 13.92 -10.79
N ALA A 80 -5.03 13.68 -12.11
CA ALA A 80 -6.08 14.11 -13.02
C ALA A 80 -7.46 13.53 -12.64
N ALA A 81 -7.52 12.23 -12.35
CA ALA A 81 -8.76 11.57 -11.91
C ALA A 81 -9.23 12.09 -10.55
N LYS A 82 -8.30 12.31 -9.61
CA LYS A 82 -8.62 12.83 -8.28
C LYS A 82 -9.15 14.26 -8.33
N ASN A 83 -8.56 15.12 -9.16
CA ASN A 83 -8.91 16.55 -9.22
C ASN A 83 -10.34 16.79 -9.71
N GLN A 84 -10.84 15.95 -10.64
CA GLN A 84 -12.20 16.05 -11.16
C GLN A 84 -13.26 15.24 -10.38
N LEU A 85 -12.89 14.62 -9.26
CA LEU A 85 -13.81 13.85 -8.41
C LEU A 85 -15.08 14.63 -8.02
N THR A 86 -14.94 15.93 -7.74
CA THR A 86 -16.07 16.75 -7.27
C THR A 86 -17.08 17.06 -8.38
N SER A 87 -16.63 17.16 -9.63
CA SER A 87 -17.49 17.38 -10.80
C SER A 87 -18.05 16.09 -11.39
N ASN A 88 -17.35 14.96 -11.21
CA ASN A 88 -17.70 13.67 -11.80
C ASN A 88 -17.58 12.51 -10.79
N PRO A 89 -18.34 12.53 -9.68
CA PRO A 89 -18.15 11.59 -8.58
C PRO A 89 -18.56 10.14 -8.92
N GLU A 90 -19.58 9.96 -9.77
CA GLU A 90 -20.13 8.62 -10.07
C GLU A 90 -19.28 7.83 -11.08
N ASN A 91 -18.42 8.51 -11.84
CA ASN A 91 -17.48 7.90 -12.79
C ASN A 91 -16.02 8.08 -12.36
N THR A 92 -15.78 8.43 -11.09
CA THR A 92 -14.43 8.47 -10.49
C THR A 92 -14.30 7.35 -9.47
N ILE A 93 -13.53 6.33 -9.82
CA ILE A 93 -13.30 5.11 -9.08
C ILE A 93 -12.05 5.26 -8.21
N PHE A 94 -12.17 4.88 -6.94
CA PHE A 94 -11.09 4.82 -5.98
C PHE A 94 -11.34 3.68 -5.01
N ASP A 95 -10.38 3.38 -4.13
CA ASP A 95 -10.48 2.31 -3.13
C ASP A 95 -10.67 0.89 -3.69
N VAL A 96 -10.35 0.69 -4.96
CA VAL A 96 -10.58 -0.60 -5.63
C VAL A 96 -9.83 -1.77 -4.97
N LYS A 97 -8.72 -1.50 -4.27
CA LYS A 97 -7.99 -2.49 -3.46
C LYS A 97 -8.84 -3.11 -2.34
N ARG A 98 -9.94 -2.46 -1.93
CA ARG A 98 -10.92 -3.05 -0.99
C ARG A 98 -11.83 -4.07 -1.67
N LEU A 99 -12.04 -3.94 -2.98
CA LEU A 99 -12.95 -4.79 -3.77
C LEU A 99 -12.24 -6.01 -4.39
N ILE A 100 -10.95 -5.86 -4.72
CA ILE A 100 -10.18 -6.85 -5.48
C ILE A 100 -10.17 -8.24 -4.82
N GLY A 101 -10.47 -9.27 -5.61
CA GLY A 101 -10.50 -10.68 -5.17
C GLY A 101 -11.49 -11.01 -4.05
N ARG A 102 -12.50 -10.17 -3.80
CA ARG A 102 -13.58 -10.42 -2.83
C ARG A 102 -14.89 -10.81 -3.51
N GLU A 103 -15.78 -11.41 -2.74
CA GLU A 103 -17.15 -11.67 -3.15
C GLU A 103 -18.05 -10.47 -2.85
N PHE A 104 -19.04 -10.23 -3.70
CA PHE A 104 -19.99 -9.13 -3.55
C PHE A 104 -20.71 -9.15 -2.20
N ASN A 105 -21.06 -10.34 -1.71
CA ASN A 105 -21.81 -10.50 -0.46
C ASN A 105 -20.95 -10.44 0.80
N ASP A 106 -19.63 -10.25 0.69
CA ASP A 106 -18.77 -10.05 1.86
C ASP A 106 -19.30 -8.86 2.70
N PRO A 107 -19.55 -9.03 4.01
CA PRO A 107 -20.06 -7.95 4.86
C PRO A 107 -19.21 -6.67 4.84
N SER A 108 -17.89 -6.80 4.62
CA SER A 108 -17.00 -5.66 4.45
C SER A 108 -17.30 -4.89 3.16
N ILE A 109 -17.50 -5.58 2.04
CA ILE A 109 -17.89 -4.99 0.75
C ILE A 109 -19.25 -4.28 0.87
N GLN A 110 -20.24 -4.94 1.46
CA GLN A 110 -21.58 -4.35 1.65
C GLN A 110 -21.55 -3.11 2.55
N SER A 111 -20.60 -3.02 3.48
CA SER A 111 -20.38 -1.81 4.27
C SER A 111 -19.71 -0.71 3.45
N ASP A 112 -18.71 -1.06 2.64
CA ASP A 112 -17.93 -0.11 1.85
C ASP A 112 -18.79 0.53 0.74
N ILE A 113 -19.59 -0.27 0.01
CA ILE A 113 -20.45 0.19 -1.10
C ILE A 113 -21.42 1.31 -0.67
N LYS A 114 -21.86 1.33 0.59
CA LYS A 114 -22.77 2.38 1.11
C LYS A 114 -22.15 3.78 1.10
N ASN A 115 -20.83 3.88 1.04
CA ASN A 115 -20.09 5.14 1.13
C ASN A 115 -19.37 5.49 -0.18
N LEU A 116 -19.46 4.64 -1.21
CA LEU A 116 -18.87 4.90 -2.52
C LEU A 116 -19.84 5.74 -3.37
N PRO A 117 -19.34 6.75 -4.11
CA PRO A 117 -20.19 7.55 -4.99
C PRO A 117 -20.52 6.86 -6.32
N PHE A 118 -19.78 5.82 -6.69
CA PHE A 118 -19.98 5.02 -7.90
C PHE A 118 -20.71 3.71 -7.58
N ASN A 119 -21.37 3.14 -8.58
CA ASN A 119 -22.19 1.94 -8.40
C ASN A 119 -21.34 0.67 -8.44
N VAL A 120 -21.63 -0.27 -7.52
CA VAL A 120 -21.05 -1.60 -7.51
C VAL A 120 -22.20 -2.61 -7.51
N ILE A 121 -22.22 -3.48 -8.50
CA ILE A 121 -23.28 -4.49 -8.70
C ILE A 121 -22.74 -5.90 -8.52
N ASN A 122 -23.66 -6.84 -8.26
CA ASN A 122 -23.33 -8.26 -8.23
C ASN A 122 -23.39 -8.85 -9.63
N TYR A 123 -22.29 -9.47 -10.07
CA TYR A 123 -22.31 -10.36 -11.23
C TYR A 123 -21.58 -11.66 -10.88
N LYS A 124 -22.30 -12.78 -10.89
CA LYS A 124 -21.76 -14.11 -10.54
C LYS A 124 -20.97 -14.10 -9.23
N SER A 125 -21.53 -13.47 -8.19
CA SER A 125 -20.92 -13.31 -6.85
C SER A 125 -19.70 -12.39 -6.78
N LYS A 126 -19.27 -11.76 -7.88
CA LYS A 126 -18.21 -10.76 -7.89
C LYS A 126 -18.78 -9.33 -7.80
N PRO A 127 -18.08 -8.40 -7.11
CA PRO A 127 -18.38 -6.98 -7.21
C PRO A 127 -17.89 -6.44 -8.55
N ILE A 128 -18.80 -5.86 -9.33
CA ILE A 128 -18.52 -5.22 -10.61
C ILE A 128 -18.79 -3.73 -10.48
N ILE A 129 -17.83 -2.91 -10.90
CA ILE A 129 -17.95 -1.47 -10.90
C ILE A 129 -18.71 -1.06 -12.16
N ALA A 130 -19.86 -0.41 -11.99
CA ALA A 130 -20.73 0.01 -13.07
C ALA A 130 -20.75 1.53 -13.17
N ILE A 131 -20.29 2.06 -14.30
CA ILE A 131 -20.20 3.50 -14.57
C ILE A 131 -20.89 3.86 -15.89
N ASN A 132 -21.21 5.13 -16.08
CA ASN A 132 -21.80 5.63 -17.33
C ASN A 132 -20.75 6.44 -18.08
N VAL A 133 -20.41 6.01 -19.30
CA VAL A 133 -19.41 6.64 -20.15
C VAL A 133 -20.01 6.79 -21.54
N ASP A 134 -20.04 8.01 -22.08
CA ASP A 134 -20.64 8.30 -23.40
C ASP A 134 -22.09 7.77 -23.54
N SER A 135 -22.91 7.99 -22.52
CA SER A 135 -24.29 7.47 -22.43
C SER A 135 -24.44 5.93 -22.43
N GLU A 136 -23.34 5.18 -22.41
CA GLU A 136 -23.32 3.73 -22.29
C GLU A 136 -22.91 3.28 -20.88
N ARG A 137 -23.49 2.17 -20.42
CA ARG A 137 -23.03 1.53 -19.18
C ARG A 137 -21.79 0.68 -19.46
N LYS A 138 -20.70 1.00 -18.77
CA LYS A 138 -19.48 0.19 -18.75
C LYS A 138 -19.36 -0.54 -17.42
N TYR A 139 -18.79 -1.72 -17.49
CA TYR A 139 -18.63 -2.65 -16.38
C TYR A 139 -17.17 -3.03 -16.27
N PHE A 140 -16.61 -2.92 -15.07
CA PHE A 140 -15.22 -3.26 -14.80
C PHE A 140 -15.13 -4.19 -13.60
N GLU A 141 -14.35 -5.26 -13.74
CA GLU A 141 -13.84 -6.00 -12.59
C GLU A 141 -12.84 -5.12 -11.81
N PRO A 142 -12.73 -5.25 -10.48
CA PRO A 142 -11.73 -4.54 -9.68
C PRO A 142 -10.29 -4.68 -10.18
N GLU A 143 -9.98 -5.83 -10.77
CA GLU A 143 -8.72 -6.20 -11.40
C GLU A 143 -8.41 -5.30 -12.59
N GLU A 144 -9.41 -4.95 -13.41
CA GLU A 144 -9.23 -4.07 -14.58
C GLU A 144 -8.92 -2.63 -14.17
N ILE A 145 -9.59 -2.11 -13.14
CA ILE A 145 -9.28 -0.78 -12.60
C ILE A 145 -7.89 -0.78 -11.96
N SER A 146 -7.54 -1.84 -11.22
CA SER A 146 -6.20 -1.99 -10.64
C SER A 146 -5.13 -2.09 -11.72
N ALA A 147 -5.43 -2.74 -12.86
CA ALA A 147 -4.54 -2.81 -14.00
C ALA A 147 -4.31 -1.44 -14.65
N MET A 148 -5.31 -0.55 -14.66
CA MET A 148 -5.13 0.83 -15.12
C MET A 148 -4.14 1.58 -14.22
N LEU A 149 -4.26 1.42 -12.90
CA LEU A 149 -3.32 2.01 -11.93
C LEU A 149 -1.90 1.45 -12.13
N ILE A 150 -1.75 0.13 -12.24
CA ILE A 150 -0.46 -0.52 -12.48
C ILE A 150 0.13 -0.10 -13.84
N GLY A 151 -0.71 0.03 -14.87
CA GLY A 151 -0.31 0.51 -16.19
C GLY A 151 0.24 1.92 -16.14
N ASN A 152 -0.39 2.82 -15.38
CA ASN A 152 0.12 4.17 -15.17
C ASN A 152 1.46 4.17 -14.41
N MET A 153 1.66 3.28 -13.43
CA MET A 153 2.94 3.10 -12.75
C MET A 153 4.04 2.60 -13.69
N ARG A 154 3.70 1.68 -14.61
CA ARG A 154 4.60 1.24 -15.69
C ARG A 154 4.97 2.42 -16.59
N GLU A 155 3.97 3.14 -17.10
CA GLU A 155 4.18 4.29 -18.00
C GLU A 155 5.04 5.38 -17.36
N THR A 156 4.83 5.64 -16.07
CA THR A 156 5.66 6.56 -15.26
C THR A 156 7.12 6.11 -15.25
N ALA A 157 7.36 4.81 -15.01
CA ALA A 157 8.72 4.26 -15.03
C ALA A 157 9.34 4.25 -16.43
N GLU A 158 8.56 3.94 -17.47
CA GLU A 158 9.00 3.96 -18.87
C GLU A 158 9.41 5.36 -19.33
N ALA A 159 8.62 6.38 -18.96
CA ALA A 159 8.94 7.78 -19.22
C ALA A 159 10.25 8.20 -18.53
N TYR A 160 10.49 7.74 -17.29
CA TYR A 160 11.71 8.01 -16.55
C TYR A 160 12.95 7.28 -17.11
N LEU A 161 12.78 6.02 -17.52
CA LEU A 161 13.87 5.16 -17.99
C LEU A 161 14.22 5.37 -19.46
N GLY A 162 13.26 5.81 -20.29
CA GLY A 162 13.40 5.98 -21.73
C GLY A 162 13.24 4.70 -22.54
N TYR A 163 12.78 3.60 -21.94
CA TYR A 163 12.53 2.32 -22.61
C TYR A 163 11.40 1.54 -21.95
N LYS A 164 10.89 0.53 -22.67
CA LYS A 164 9.75 -0.30 -22.25
C LYS A 164 10.08 -1.16 -21.04
N VAL A 165 9.17 -1.23 -20.08
CA VAL A 165 9.26 -2.07 -18.88
C VAL A 165 8.26 -3.21 -18.99
N THR A 166 8.73 -4.44 -18.79
CA THR A 166 7.90 -5.65 -18.96
C THR A 166 7.77 -6.49 -17.70
N ARG A 167 8.45 -6.12 -16.61
CA ARG A 167 8.54 -6.94 -15.39
C ARG A 167 8.38 -6.10 -14.14
N ALA A 168 7.64 -6.63 -13.16
CA ALA A 168 7.44 -5.95 -11.90
C ALA A 168 7.37 -6.89 -10.70
N VAL A 169 7.73 -6.36 -9.54
CA VAL A 169 7.35 -6.88 -8.23
C VAL A 169 6.25 -5.97 -7.68
N ILE A 170 5.14 -6.54 -7.22
CA ILE A 170 3.98 -5.77 -6.73
C ILE A 170 3.75 -6.08 -5.25
N SER A 171 3.57 -5.03 -4.44
CA SER A 171 3.23 -5.16 -3.02
C SER A 171 1.79 -5.64 -2.83
N VAL A 172 1.58 -6.49 -1.82
CA VAL A 172 0.25 -6.87 -1.33
C VAL A 172 0.26 -6.93 0.19
N PRO A 173 -0.88 -6.70 0.86
CA PRO A 173 -0.95 -6.89 2.29
C PRO A 173 -0.69 -8.35 2.67
N SER A 174 -0.03 -8.59 3.80
CA SER A 174 0.32 -9.95 4.26
C SER A 174 -0.92 -10.86 4.41
N TYR A 175 -2.03 -10.28 4.87
CA TYR A 175 -3.31 -10.95 5.09
C TYR A 175 -4.15 -11.20 3.81
N PHE A 176 -3.69 -10.76 2.63
CA PHE A 176 -4.41 -11.08 1.40
C PHE A 176 -4.44 -12.60 1.18
N ASN A 177 -5.64 -13.13 0.96
CA ASN A 177 -5.84 -14.53 0.65
C ASN A 177 -5.40 -14.85 -0.80
N ASN A 178 -5.48 -16.13 -1.18
CA ASN A 178 -5.06 -16.58 -2.52
C ASN A 178 -5.86 -15.90 -3.65
N ALA A 179 -7.16 -15.67 -3.48
CA ALA A 179 -7.98 -15.01 -4.49
C ALA A 179 -7.56 -13.55 -4.70
N GLN A 180 -7.32 -12.80 -3.62
CA GLN A 180 -6.87 -11.40 -3.70
C GLN A 180 -5.45 -11.27 -4.27
N ARG A 181 -4.55 -12.20 -3.92
CA ARG A 181 -3.20 -12.27 -4.50
C ARG A 181 -3.26 -12.57 -5.99
N GLN A 182 -4.05 -13.57 -6.39
CA GLN A 182 -4.21 -13.92 -7.80
C GLN A 182 -4.82 -12.76 -8.58
N ALA A 183 -5.88 -12.13 -8.07
CA ALA A 183 -6.50 -10.95 -8.68
C ALA A 183 -5.51 -9.78 -8.87
N THR A 184 -4.62 -9.54 -7.90
CA THR A 184 -3.56 -8.52 -8.03
C THR A 184 -2.53 -8.90 -9.10
N LYS A 185 -2.17 -10.18 -9.20
CA LYS A 185 -1.28 -10.70 -10.25
C LYS A 185 -1.92 -10.59 -11.64
N ASP A 186 -3.21 -10.88 -11.74
CA ASP A 186 -4.00 -10.75 -12.96
C ASP A 186 -4.07 -9.28 -13.39
N ALA A 187 -4.29 -8.34 -12.46
CA ALA A 187 -4.22 -6.91 -12.73
C ALA A 187 -2.86 -6.49 -13.31
N GLY A 188 -1.75 -7.00 -12.77
CA GLY A 188 -0.42 -6.78 -13.35
C GLY A 188 -0.25 -7.36 -14.75
N THR A 189 -0.84 -8.53 -15.00
CA THR A 189 -0.82 -9.18 -16.32
C THR A 189 -1.63 -8.39 -17.35
N ILE A 190 -2.83 -7.92 -16.98
CA ILE A 190 -3.68 -7.05 -17.80
C ILE A 190 -2.94 -5.72 -18.11
N ALA A 191 -2.17 -5.21 -17.15
CA ALA A 191 -1.30 -4.05 -17.34
C ALA A 191 -0.06 -4.33 -18.21
N GLY A 192 0.07 -5.51 -18.80
CA GLY A 192 1.18 -5.88 -19.69
C GLY A 192 2.51 -6.12 -18.97
N LEU A 193 2.48 -6.44 -17.67
CA LEU A 193 3.65 -6.77 -16.89
C LEU A 193 3.70 -8.27 -16.56
N ASN A 194 4.87 -8.86 -16.69
CA ASN A 194 5.20 -10.11 -16.02
C ASN A 194 5.45 -9.84 -14.53
N VAL A 195 4.49 -10.21 -13.71
CA VAL A 195 4.58 -10.10 -12.24
C VAL A 195 5.52 -11.19 -11.73
N VAL A 196 6.79 -10.82 -11.55
CA VAL A 196 7.87 -11.73 -11.12
C VAL A 196 7.59 -12.29 -9.74
N ARG A 197 7.10 -11.43 -8.84
CA ARG A 197 6.78 -11.80 -7.47
C ARG A 197 5.75 -10.84 -6.89
N LEU A 198 4.86 -11.37 -6.06
CA LEU A 198 4.13 -10.56 -5.10
C LEU A 198 4.91 -10.54 -3.79
N ILE A 199 5.13 -9.36 -3.24
CA ILE A 199 5.82 -9.19 -1.96
C ILE A 199 4.85 -8.69 -0.91
N ASN A 200 4.98 -9.20 0.31
CA ASN A 200 4.19 -8.67 1.43
C ASN A 200 4.68 -7.26 1.76
N GLU A 201 3.77 -6.31 1.88
CA GLU A 201 4.03 -4.92 2.32
C GLU A 201 4.96 -4.84 3.54
N PRO A 202 4.72 -5.57 4.65
CA PRO A 202 5.63 -5.50 5.81
C PRO A 202 7.04 -6.04 5.51
N SER A 203 7.15 -7.07 4.65
CA SER A 203 8.46 -7.58 4.23
C SER A 203 9.20 -6.58 3.34
N ALA A 204 8.49 -5.89 2.45
CA ALA A 204 9.07 -4.83 1.62
C ALA A 204 9.58 -3.65 2.47
N ALA A 205 8.81 -3.25 3.48
CA ALA A 205 9.22 -2.23 4.45
C ALA A 205 10.46 -2.65 5.26
N ALA A 206 10.49 -3.91 5.73
CA ALA A 206 11.64 -4.46 6.46
C ALA A 206 12.90 -4.55 5.58
N ILE A 207 12.77 -4.93 4.30
CA ILE A 207 13.87 -4.89 3.33
C ILE A 207 14.38 -3.47 3.18
N ALA A 208 13.49 -2.49 2.93
CA ALA A 208 13.89 -1.09 2.79
C ALA A 208 14.63 -0.56 4.03
N TYR A 209 14.21 -0.95 5.24
CA TYR A 209 14.86 -0.58 6.50
C TYR A 209 16.25 -1.23 6.69
N SER A 210 16.46 -2.43 6.15
CA SER A 210 17.67 -3.24 6.38
C SER A 210 18.73 -3.11 5.29
N LEU A 211 18.44 -2.53 4.12
CA LEU A 211 19.38 -2.38 3.00
C LEU A 211 20.73 -1.77 3.40
N ASP A 212 20.76 -0.82 4.34
CA ASP A 212 21.98 -0.14 4.80
C ASP A 212 22.51 -0.63 6.15
N LYS A 213 21.88 -1.65 6.76
CA LYS A 213 22.18 -2.09 8.12
C LYS A 213 22.95 -3.41 8.14
N LYS A 214 24.22 -3.37 8.53
CA LYS A 214 25.09 -4.55 8.71
C LYS A 214 25.01 -5.11 10.12
N GLU A 215 23.82 -5.49 10.57
CA GLU A 215 23.66 -6.03 11.92
C GLU A 215 22.96 -7.39 11.87
N GLY A 216 23.23 -8.21 12.88
CA GLY A 216 22.82 -9.62 12.96
C GLY A 216 21.32 -9.82 13.14
N GLU A 217 20.94 -10.92 13.79
CA GLU A 217 19.54 -11.28 13.97
C GLU A 217 18.74 -10.18 14.69
N LYS A 218 17.58 -9.80 14.14
CA LYS A 218 16.73 -8.74 14.68
C LYS A 218 15.25 -9.08 14.59
N ASN A 219 14.55 -8.73 15.67
CA ASN A 219 13.10 -8.67 15.68
C ASN A 219 12.67 -7.24 15.32
N ILE A 220 11.85 -7.10 14.28
CA ILE A 220 11.35 -5.84 13.75
C ILE A 220 9.83 -5.81 13.85
N ILE A 221 9.28 -4.75 14.43
CA ILE A 221 7.86 -4.45 14.31
C ILE A 221 7.68 -3.47 13.17
N VAL A 222 6.90 -3.87 12.15
CA VAL A 222 6.40 -2.97 11.12
C VAL A 222 5.01 -2.52 11.52
N PHE A 223 4.86 -1.22 11.78
CA PHE A 223 3.58 -0.56 12.02
C PHE A 223 3.21 0.24 10.77
N ASP A 224 2.21 -0.24 10.03
CA ASP A 224 1.74 0.35 8.79
C ASP A 224 0.29 0.84 8.94
N LEU A 225 0.12 2.15 9.04
CA LEU A 225 -1.19 2.82 9.09
C LEU A 225 -1.41 3.60 7.79
N GLY A 226 -1.96 2.92 6.80
CA GLY A 226 -2.22 3.47 5.47
C GLY A 226 -3.54 4.23 5.35
N GLY A 227 -3.98 4.46 4.12
CA GLY A 227 -5.22 5.19 3.81
C GLY A 227 -6.50 4.47 4.23
N GLY A 228 -6.47 3.15 4.43
CA GLY A 228 -7.64 2.37 4.82
C GLY A 228 -7.34 1.08 5.57
N THR A 229 -6.10 0.82 5.92
CA THR A 229 -5.72 -0.41 6.63
C THR A 229 -4.64 -0.08 7.64
N LEU A 230 -4.78 -0.67 8.82
CA LEU A 230 -3.73 -0.78 9.81
C LEU A 230 -3.23 -2.22 9.77
N SER A 231 -1.93 -2.40 9.60
CA SER A 231 -1.22 -3.66 9.75
C SER A 231 -0.10 -3.47 10.76
N VAL A 232 -0.01 -4.37 11.74
CA VAL A 232 1.15 -4.48 12.63
C VAL A 232 1.71 -5.88 12.44
N SER A 233 2.96 -5.97 12.02
CA SER A 233 3.64 -7.25 11.78
C SER A 233 4.92 -7.33 12.61
N LEU A 234 5.14 -8.43 13.31
CA LEU A 234 6.44 -8.78 13.86
C LEU A 234 7.19 -9.63 12.83
N LEU A 235 8.43 -9.24 12.53
CA LEU A 235 9.30 -9.96 11.62
C LEU A 235 10.62 -10.30 12.32
N VAL A 236 11.17 -11.46 11.98
CA VAL A 236 12.54 -11.82 12.33
C VAL A 236 13.39 -11.73 11.07
N ILE A 237 14.53 -11.04 11.19
CA ILE A 237 15.56 -11.03 10.17
C ILE A 237 16.74 -11.84 10.68
N TYR A 238 17.11 -12.90 9.96
CA TYR A 238 18.32 -13.67 10.21
C TYR A 238 18.96 -14.08 8.89
N ASN A 239 20.26 -13.84 8.73
CA ASN A 239 21.03 -14.22 7.52
C ASN A 239 20.37 -13.78 6.18
N GLY A 240 19.73 -12.62 6.15
CA GLY A 240 19.02 -12.11 4.97
C GLY A 240 17.66 -12.76 4.68
N VAL A 241 17.21 -13.67 5.53
CA VAL A 241 15.84 -14.23 5.53
C VAL A 241 14.94 -13.28 6.32
N PHE A 242 13.76 -12.98 5.76
CA PHE A 242 12.72 -12.18 6.40
C PHE A 242 11.52 -13.07 6.66
N GLU A 243 11.28 -13.39 7.92
CA GLU A 243 10.17 -14.21 8.37
C GLU A 243 9.12 -13.33 9.07
N VAL A 244 7.83 -13.60 8.85
CA VAL A 244 6.74 -12.88 9.51
C VAL A 244 6.15 -13.80 10.58
N ASP A 245 6.41 -13.49 11.84
CA ASP A 245 6.01 -14.34 12.97
C ASP A 245 4.54 -14.13 13.34
N ALA A 246 4.12 -12.87 13.41
CA ALA A 246 2.78 -12.49 13.82
C ALA A 246 2.29 -11.26 13.07
N THR A 247 0.98 -11.20 12.79
CA THR A 247 0.36 -10.06 12.14
C THR A 247 -1.02 -9.78 12.74
N SER A 248 -1.22 -8.54 13.19
CA SER A 248 -2.54 -8.00 13.55
C SER A 248 -2.97 -7.00 12.49
N VAL A 249 -4.21 -7.16 12.00
CA VAL A 249 -4.73 -6.33 10.91
C VAL A 249 -6.08 -5.77 11.26
N ASN A 250 -6.26 -4.48 11.00
CA ASN A 250 -7.56 -3.84 10.93
C ASN A 250 -7.77 -3.28 9.52
N THR A 251 -8.57 -3.99 8.72
CA THR A 251 -8.88 -3.62 7.32
C THR A 251 -9.84 -2.43 7.20
N ARG A 252 -10.31 -1.87 8.32
CA ARG A 252 -11.23 -0.74 8.39
C ARG A 252 -10.75 0.32 9.37
N LEU A 253 -9.45 0.57 9.36
CA LEU A 253 -8.82 1.64 10.10
C LEU A 253 -7.69 2.22 9.28
N GLY A 254 -7.81 3.50 8.93
CA GLY A 254 -6.76 4.24 8.24
C GLY A 254 -7.11 5.71 8.09
N GLY A 255 -6.32 6.40 7.26
CA GLY A 255 -6.45 7.83 7.02
C GLY A 255 -7.86 8.30 6.64
N ARG A 256 -8.62 7.47 5.90
CA ARG A 256 -10.00 7.77 5.51
C ARG A 256 -10.99 7.74 6.66
N ASP A 257 -10.81 6.81 7.60
CA ASP A 257 -11.69 6.71 8.76
C ASP A 257 -11.56 7.99 9.60
N PHE A 258 -10.35 8.55 9.68
CA PHE A 258 -10.12 9.85 10.31
C PHE A 258 -10.84 10.98 9.57
N ASP A 259 -10.74 11.00 8.23
CA ASP A 259 -11.46 11.97 7.40
C ASP A 259 -12.97 11.87 7.64
N GLU A 260 -13.51 10.65 7.70
CA GLU A 260 -14.95 10.41 7.90
C GLU A 260 -15.46 10.92 9.27
N ARG A 261 -14.65 10.84 10.34
CA ARG A 261 -15.01 11.43 11.65
C ARG A 261 -15.12 12.95 11.56
N VAL A 262 -14.16 13.58 10.88
CA VAL A 262 -14.11 15.03 10.68
C VAL A 262 -15.26 15.47 9.77
N MET A 263 -15.53 14.76 8.68
CA MET A 263 -16.66 15.01 7.79
C MET A 263 -17.99 14.95 8.54
N LYS A 264 -18.22 13.91 9.37
CA LYS A 264 -19.44 13.80 10.19
C LYS A 264 -19.61 14.97 11.14
N HIS A 265 -18.51 15.46 11.73
CA HIS A 265 -18.51 16.65 12.56
C HIS A 265 -18.98 17.88 11.77
N PHE A 266 -18.39 18.16 10.61
CA PHE A 266 -18.75 19.32 9.78
C PHE A 266 -20.14 19.22 9.16
N ILE A 267 -20.59 18.02 8.74
CA ILE A 267 -21.97 17.80 8.28
C ILE A 267 -22.98 18.14 9.38
N LYS A 268 -22.71 17.71 10.63
CA LYS A 268 -23.57 18.02 11.78
C LYS A 268 -23.54 19.52 12.11
N LEU A 269 -22.36 20.15 12.07
CA LEU A 269 -22.19 21.57 12.32
C LEU A 269 -22.94 22.41 11.27
N PHE A 270 -22.75 22.10 9.99
CA PHE A 270 -23.44 22.76 8.88
C PHE A 270 -24.96 22.61 9.01
N LYS A 271 -25.46 21.39 9.24
CA LYS A 271 -26.89 21.14 9.45
C LYS A 271 -27.44 21.92 10.65
N LYS A 272 -26.67 22.08 11.72
CA LYS A 272 -27.08 22.90 12.88
C LYS A 272 -27.16 24.38 12.53
N LYS A 273 -26.24 24.91 11.71
CA LYS A 273 -26.20 26.32 11.32
C LYS A 273 -27.25 26.68 10.25
N THR A 274 -27.47 25.81 9.26
CA THR A 274 -28.27 26.11 8.06
C THR A 274 -29.57 25.32 7.97
N SER A 275 -29.80 24.34 8.85
CA SER A 275 -30.90 23.37 8.78
C SER A 275 -30.91 22.49 7.52
N LYS A 276 -29.87 22.57 6.67
CA LYS A 276 -29.75 21.82 5.42
C LYS A 276 -28.92 20.54 5.60
N ASP A 277 -29.34 19.46 4.95
CA ASP A 277 -28.66 18.16 5.03
C ASP A 277 -27.90 17.84 3.74
N VAL A 278 -26.57 17.98 3.78
CA VAL A 278 -25.71 17.87 2.60
C VAL A 278 -25.48 16.43 2.11
N ARG A 279 -25.86 15.43 2.91
CA ARG A 279 -25.67 14.01 2.58
C ARG A 279 -26.46 13.58 1.34
N LYS A 280 -27.37 14.42 0.85
CA LYS A 280 -28.15 14.23 -0.37
C LYS A 280 -27.41 14.64 -1.65
N SER A 281 -26.25 15.30 -1.55
CA SER A 281 -25.45 15.72 -2.70
C SER A 281 -24.08 15.06 -2.68
N ASN A 282 -23.85 14.14 -3.62
CA ASN A 282 -22.55 13.49 -3.82
C ASN A 282 -21.45 14.54 -4.04
N GLN A 283 -21.72 15.55 -4.87
CA GLN A 283 -20.79 16.65 -5.11
C GLN A 283 -20.40 17.39 -3.82
N ALA A 284 -21.36 17.77 -2.97
CA ALA A 284 -21.06 18.45 -1.71
C ALA A 284 -20.25 17.54 -0.76
N VAL A 285 -20.63 16.27 -0.65
CA VAL A 285 -19.89 15.30 0.17
C VAL A 285 -18.44 15.15 -0.33
N GLN A 286 -18.19 15.10 -1.64
CA GLN A 286 -16.82 15.00 -2.17
C GLN A 286 -16.03 16.30 -2.01
N LYS A 287 -16.65 17.48 -2.17
CA LYS A 287 -16.01 18.77 -1.85
C LYS A 287 -15.53 18.80 -0.40
N LEU A 288 -16.38 18.36 0.54
CA LEU A 288 -16.02 18.28 1.95
C LEU A 288 -14.90 17.27 2.20
N ARG A 289 -14.98 16.09 1.59
CA ARG A 289 -13.95 15.05 1.73
C ARG A 289 -12.58 15.55 1.27
N HIS A 290 -12.53 16.24 0.14
CA HIS A 290 -11.31 16.82 -0.42
C HIS A 290 -10.66 17.82 0.56
N GLU A 291 -11.42 18.81 1.03
CA GLU A 291 -10.88 19.80 1.98
C GLU A 291 -10.53 19.19 3.34
N VAL A 292 -11.27 18.17 3.81
CA VAL A 292 -10.95 17.46 5.05
C VAL A 292 -9.64 16.67 4.93
N GLU A 293 -9.41 15.96 3.83
CA GLU A 293 -8.14 15.25 3.61
C GLU A 293 -6.96 16.24 3.59
N ARG A 294 -7.13 17.38 2.90
CA ARG A 294 -6.16 18.47 2.87
C ARG A 294 -5.90 19.04 4.27
N ALA A 295 -6.97 19.34 5.02
CA ALA A 295 -6.87 19.86 6.39
C ALA A 295 -6.14 18.88 7.32
N LYS A 296 -6.46 17.58 7.25
CA LYS A 296 -5.76 16.52 8.01
C LYS A 296 -4.25 16.55 7.76
N ARG A 297 -3.82 16.67 6.50
CA ARG A 297 -2.39 16.74 6.14
C ARG A 297 -1.71 17.97 6.72
N ILE A 298 -2.36 19.14 6.64
CA ILE A 298 -1.84 20.38 7.24
C ILE A 298 -1.69 20.21 8.75
N LEU A 299 -2.68 19.63 9.42
CA LEU A 299 -2.68 19.41 10.87
C LEU A 299 -1.59 18.44 11.35
N SER A 300 -0.96 17.67 10.47
CA SER A 300 0.22 16.86 10.83
C SER A 300 1.46 17.70 11.17
N SER A 301 1.50 18.97 10.74
CA SER A 301 2.60 19.91 11.03
C SER A 301 2.12 21.18 11.74
N GLU A 302 0.89 21.63 11.47
CA GLU A 302 0.30 22.83 12.04
C GLU A 302 -0.71 22.55 13.17
N HIS A 303 -0.95 23.53 14.05
CA HIS A 303 -1.89 23.40 15.16
C HIS A 303 -3.37 23.63 14.79
N GLN A 304 -3.63 24.34 13.69
CA GLN A 304 -4.98 24.61 13.19
C GLN A 304 -4.95 24.89 11.69
N THR A 305 -6.11 24.75 11.04
CA THR A 305 -6.32 25.13 9.64
C THR A 305 -7.78 25.52 9.43
N THR A 306 -8.10 26.17 8.31
CA THR A 306 -9.47 26.54 7.96
C THR A 306 -9.98 25.63 6.85
N ILE A 307 -11.17 25.08 7.04
CA ILE A 307 -11.94 24.43 5.99
C ILE A 307 -12.81 25.49 5.36
N GLU A 308 -12.49 25.83 4.11
CA GLU A 308 -13.18 26.85 3.34
C GLU A 308 -13.69 26.24 2.03
N ILE A 309 -15.00 26.27 1.82
CA ILE A 309 -15.65 25.78 0.60
C ILE A 309 -16.72 26.77 0.18
N ALA A 310 -16.46 27.51 -0.88
CA ALA A 310 -17.43 28.40 -1.51
C ALA A 310 -18.54 27.61 -2.21
N SER A 311 -19.78 28.09 -2.12
CA SER A 311 -20.98 27.48 -2.68
C SER A 311 -21.03 25.98 -2.40
N PHE A 312 -20.86 25.63 -1.12
CA PHE A 312 -20.77 24.26 -0.65
C PHE A 312 -22.08 23.49 -0.91
N TYR A 313 -23.21 24.05 -0.48
CA TYR A 313 -24.52 23.43 -0.67
C TYR A 313 -25.66 24.45 -0.66
N ASN A 314 -26.45 24.52 -1.74
CA ASN A 314 -27.54 25.48 -1.92
C ASN A 314 -27.11 26.93 -1.64
N ASN A 315 -25.99 27.35 -2.25
CA ASN A 315 -25.34 28.66 -2.13
C ASN A 315 -24.88 29.06 -0.72
N GLU A 316 -24.84 28.12 0.22
CA GLU A 316 -24.18 28.34 1.52
C GLU A 316 -22.71 27.94 1.42
N ASP A 317 -21.86 28.71 2.07
CA ASP A 317 -20.43 28.42 2.18
C ASP A 317 -20.13 27.60 3.46
N ILE A 318 -18.99 26.94 3.47
CA ILE A 318 -18.33 26.51 4.71
C ILE A 318 -17.12 27.41 4.92
N ASN A 319 -16.99 27.98 6.11
CA ASN A 319 -15.78 28.65 6.59
C ASN A 319 -15.65 28.35 8.09
N GLU A 320 -14.92 27.29 8.42
CA GLU A 320 -14.80 26.80 9.79
C GLU A 320 -13.35 26.45 10.11
N THR A 321 -12.89 26.76 11.31
CA THR A 321 -11.57 26.35 11.79
C THR A 321 -11.61 24.92 12.32
N LEU A 322 -10.65 24.10 11.90
CA LEU A 322 -10.35 22.80 12.50
C LEU A 322 -9.01 22.90 13.24
N THR A 323 -9.03 22.66 14.56
CA THR A 323 -7.79 22.57 15.36
C THR A 323 -7.29 21.13 15.43
N ARG A 324 -5.97 20.95 15.63
CA ARG A 324 -5.36 19.63 15.84
C ARG A 324 -6.00 18.92 17.05
N ALA A 325 -6.21 19.64 18.15
CA ALA A 325 -6.87 19.11 19.33
C ALA A 325 -8.29 18.59 19.02
N LYS A 326 -9.06 19.29 18.18
CA LYS A 326 -10.39 18.81 17.78
C LYS A 326 -10.31 17.59 16.87
N PHE A 327 -9.37 17.57 15.93
CA PHE A 327 -9.10 16.41 15.09
C PHE A 327 -8.74 15.18 15.94
N GLU A 328 -7.89 15.34 16.96
CA GLU A 328 -7.50 14.28 17.88
C GLU A 328 -8.68 13.81 18.73
N GLU A 329 -9.48 14.72 19.28
CA GLU A 329 -10.69 14.38 20.04
C GLU A 329 -11.67 13.52 19.23
N LEU A 330 -11.90 13.88 17.96
CA LEU A 330 -12.83 13.16 17.06
C LEU A 330 -12.36 11.74 16.70
N ASN A 331 -11.05 11.47 16.84
CA ASN A 331 -10.39 10.25 16.42
C ASN A 331 -9.74 9.46 17.56
N MET A 332 -9.88 9.92 18.80
CA MET A 332 -9.15 9.39 19.95
C MET A 332 -9.38 7.88 20.15
N ASP A 333 -10.61 7.40 19.98
CA ASP A 333 -10.92 5.98 20.05
C ASP A 333 -10.22 5.16 18.95
N LEU A 334 -10.12 5.72 17.74
CA LEU A 334 -9.40 5.09 16.64
C LEU A 334 -7.89 5.07 16.90
N PHE A 335 -7.32 6.15 17.42
CA PHE A 335 -5.90 6.23 17.80
C PHE A 335 -5.56 5.24 18.92
N ILE A 336 -6.39 5.17 19.97
CA ILE A 336 -6.20 4.17 21.03
C ILE A 336 -6.30 2.74 20.47
N SER A 337 -7.17 2.51 19.49
CA SER A 337 -7.30 1.19 18.86
C SER A 337 -6.04 0.75 18.11
N THR A 338 -5.21 1.69 17.61
CA THR A 338 -3.94 1.32 16.96
C THR A 338 -2.93 0.73 17.95
N ILE A 339 -2.91 1.23 19.18
CA ILE A 339 -2.04 0.71 20.25
C ILE A 339 -2.46 -0.71 20.64
N LYS A 340 -3.76 -0.98 20.69
CA LYS A 340 -4.28 -2.33 20.94
C LYS A 340 -3.84 -3.34 19.87
N SER A 341 -3.72 -2.92 18.61
CA SER A 341 -3.17 -3.79 17.56
C SER A 341 -1.71 -4.16 17.80
N ILE A 342 -0.90 -3.26 18.38
CA ILE A 342 0.48 -3.57 18.77
C ILE A 342 0.50 -4.58 19.93
N GLN A 343 -0.30 -4.33 20.97
CA GLN A 343 -0.41 -5.24 22.12
C GLN A 343 -0.78 -6.65 21.68
N LYS A 344 -1.77 -6.78 20.79
CA LYS A 344 -2.19 -8.07 20.24
C LYS A 344 -1.06 -8.82 19.55
N VAL A 345 -0.23 -8.16 18.74
CA VAL A 345 0.91 -8.83 18.08
C VAL A 345 1.90 -9.38 19.11
N LEU A 346 2.17 -8.62 20.18
CA LEU A 346 3.05 -9.06 21.25
C LEU A 346 2.44 -10.23 22.04
N GLU A 347 1.14 -10.19 22.31
CA GLU A 347 0.41 -11.27 22.98
C GLU A 347 0.39 -12.56 22.14
N ASP A 348 0.13 -12.47 20.83
CA ASP A 348 0.10 -13.62 19.91
C ASP A 348 1.48 -14.32 19.90
N VAL A 349 2.57 -13.56 19.96
CA VAL A 349 3.94 -14.11 20.03
C VAL A 349 4.22 -14.78 21.37
N GLN A 350 3.80 -14.17 22.48
CA GLN A 350 3.90 -14.80 23.80
C GLN A 350 3.13 -16.13 23.85
N GLN A 351 1.95 -16.16 23.23
CA GLN A 351 1.14 -17.38 23.13
C GLN A 351 1.82 -18.44 22.26
N LEU A 352 2.40 -18.08 21.12
CA LEU A 352 3.17 -19.00 20.26
C LEU A 352 4.35 -19.62 21.02
N VAL A 353 5.10 -18.82 21.78
CA VAL A 353 6.21 -19.31 22.62
C VAL A 353 5.68 -20.30 23.67
N LYS A 354 4.60 -19.95 24.35
CA LYS A 354 3.97 -20.81 25.35
C LYS A 354 3.50 -22.14 24.75
N ASP A 355 2.88 -22.10 23.58
CA ASP A 355 2.40 -23.29 22.86
C ASP A 355 3.56 -24.20 22.44
N TYR A 356 4.64 -23.62 21.91
CA TYR A 356 5.86 -24.35 21.56
C TYR A 356 6.47 -25.06 22.77
N PHE A 357 6.47 -24.40 23.93
CA PHE A 357 6.96 -24.97 25.19
C PHE A 357 5.87 -25.69 26.01
N HIS A 358 4.82 -26.20 25.35
CA HIS A 358 3.77 -27.03 25.95
C HIS A 358 3.08 -26.41 27.17
N GLY A 359 2.74 -25.12 27.08
CA GLY A 359 2.04 -24.37 28.11
C GLY A 359 2.94 -23.75 29.19
N LYS A 360 4.26 -23.89 29.09
CA LYS A 360 5.19 -23.17 29.97
C LYS A 360 5.10 -21.66 29.70
N GLU A 361 4.85 -20.89 30.75
CA GLU A 361 4.82 -19.43 30.65
C GLU A 361 6.20 -18.92 30.21
N PRO A 362 6.28 -18.02 29.21
CA PRO A 362 7.51 -17.30 28.92
C PRO A 362 7.93 -16.48 30.14
N LEU A 363 9.24 -16.34 30.36
CA LEU A 363 9.81 -15.53 31.43
C LEU A 363 9.52 -14.04 31.18
N CYS A 364 8.38 -13.57 31.68
CA CYS A 364 7.96 -12.18 31.63
C CYS A 364 8.29 -11.51 32.98
N GLY A 365 9.51 -11.01 33.16
CA GLY A 365 9.91 -10.38 34.43
C GLY A 365 11.40 -10.11 34.63
N ILE A 366 12.26 -10.54 33.70
CA ILE A 366 13.69 -10.18 33.73
C ILE A 366 13.88 -8.94 32.87
N ASN A 367 14.54 -7.93 33.43
CA ASN A 367 14.95 -6.75 32.67
C ASN A 367 15.83 -7.20 31.48
N PRO A 368 15.45 -6.96 30.21
CA PRO A 368 16.18 -7.47 29.05
C PRO A 368 17.65 -7.02 29.01
N ASP A 369 17.98 -5.89 29.64
CA ASP A 369 19.36 -5.39 29.78
C ASP A 369 20.18 -6.19 30.83
N GLU A 370 19.52 -6.87 31.75
CA GLU A 370 20.12 -7.67 32.82
C GLU A 370 20.18 -9.17 32.46
N VAL A 371 19.41 -9.63 31.47
CA VAL A 371 19.37 -11.05 31.04
C VAL A 371 20.76 -11.56 30.66
N ILE A 372 21.57 -10.73 29.97
CA ILE A 372 22.93 -11.11 29.58
C ILE A 372 23.84 -11.22 30.81
N ALA A 373 23.72 -10.30 31.78
CA ALA A 373 24.49 -10.36 33.03
C ALA A 373 24.09 -11.54 33.92
N TYR A 374 22.79 -11.87 33.97
CA TYR A 374 22.26 -13.03 34.68
C TYR A 374 22.68 -14.36 34.05
N GLY A 375 22.76 -14.43 32.72
CA GLY A 375 23.20 -15.64 32.01
C GLY A 375 24.72 -15.81 31.95
N ALA A 376 25.49 -14.73 32.17
CA ALA A 376 26.95 -14.74 32.22
C ALA A 376 27.52 -15.03 33.62
N ALA A 377 26.73 -14.82 34.67
CA ALA A 377 27.03 -15.22 36.06
C ALA A 377 26.66 -16.69 36.28
#